data_AF-A0A0N4XX55-F1
#
_entry.id   AF-A0A0N4XX55-F1
#
_cell.length_a   1.000
_cell.length_b   1.000
_cell.length_c   1.000
_cell.angle_alpha   90.00
_cell.angle_beta   90.00
_cell.angle_gamma   90.00
#
_symmetry.space_group_name_H-M   'P 1'
#
loop_
_entity.id
_entity.type
_entity.pdbx_description
1 polymer ?
#
loop_
_entity_poly.entity_id
_entity_poly.type
_entity_poly.pdbx_seq_one_letter_code
_entity_poly.pdbx_strand_id
1 'polypeptide(L)'
;MYWDDGEVIVDSFDKHNYYHWTFKYTADDNGASLSIKMEHRANSLEIPTLDLLEIFNYRYEPDLSSFTRNGNQRVFLVHAKGLINLSTADNLKLTWKHKPAEIRNSKDEL
;
A
#
# COMPACT_ATOMS: atom_id res chain seq x y z
N MET A 1 -2.21 -10.61 5.58
CA MET A 1 -1.94 -11.39 4.36
C MET A 1 -1.08 -12.57 4.73
N TYR A 2 -1.53 -13.77 4.39
CA TYR A 2 -0.76 -15.00 4.52
C TYR A 2 -0.22 -15.38 3.14
N TRP A 3 0.99 -15.91 3.09
CA TRP A 3 1.61 -16.41 1.86
C TRP A 3 2.43 -17.67 2.14
N ASP A 4 2.10 -18.77 1.48
CA ASP A 4 2.77 -20.07 1.57
C ASP A 4 2.94 -20.68 0.18
N ASP A 5 3.21 -21.99 0.11
CA ASP A 5 3.33 -22.73 -1.16
C ASP A 5 1.98 -23.08 -1.80
N GLY A 6 0.86 -22.92 -1.08
CA GLY A 6 -0.48 -23.26 -1.55
C GLY A 6 -0.76 -24.77 -1.76
N GLU A 7 0.19 -25.65 -1.41
CA GLU A 7 0.10 -27.09 -1.71
C GLU A 7 0.07 -27.95 -0.45
N VAL A 8 0.84 -27.60 0.58
CA VAL A 8 0.97 -28.42 1.79
C VAL A 8 -0.22 -28.20 2.72
N ILE A 9 -0.81 -29.30 3.23
CA ILE A 9 -1.88 -29.24 4.22
C ILE A 9 -1.34 -28.64 5.53
N VAL A 10 -2.00 -27.59 6.01
CA VAL A 10 -1.63 -26.88 7.23
C VAL A 10 -2.21 -27.59 8.46
N ASP A 11 -1.42 -28.48 9.07
CA ASP A 11 -1.79 -29.13 10.34
C ASP A 11 -1.60 -28.20 11.55
N SER A 12 -0.66 -27.26 11.48
CA SER A 12 -0.37 -26.25 12.52
C SER A 12 0.44 -25.09 11.97
N PHE A 13 0.04 -23.87 12.33
CA PHE A 13 0.78 -22.63 11.99
C PHE A 13 2.15 -22.53 12.70
N ASP A 14 2.42 -23.29 13.76
CA ASP A 14 3.74 -23.26 14.40
C ASP A 14 4.79 -24.04 13.60
N LYS A 15 4.34 -24.94 12.72
CA LYS A 15 5.21 -25.83 11.92
C LYS A 15 5.20 -25.48 10.44
N HIS A 16 4.17 -24.80 9.97
CA HIS A 16 4.02 -24.45 8.57
C HIS A 16 4.97 -23.32 8.17
N ASN A 17 5.51 -23.41 6.97
CA ASN A 17 6.42 -22.40 6.44
C ASN A 17 5.65 -21.37 5.63
N TYR A 18 5.31 -20.24 6.24
CA TYR A 18 4.55 -19.17 5.60
C TYR A 18 5.08 -17.80 6.00
N TYR A 19 4.75 -16.77 5.23
CA TYR A 19 4.83 -15.41 5.70
C TYR A 19 3.47 -14.91 6.16
N HIS A 20 3.48 -14.00 7.13
CA HIS A 20 2.29 -13.27 7.54
C HIS A 20 2.61 -11.79 7.73
N TRP A 21 1.80 -10.93 7.13
CA TRP A 21 1.86 -9.48 7.30
C TRP A 21 0.52 -8.89 7.74
N THR A 22 0.58 -7.87 8.60
CA THR A 22 -0.53 -6.99 8.92
C THR A 22 -0.38 -5.65 8.21
N PHE A 23 -1.49 -5.08 7.76
CA PHE A 23 -1.55 -3.83 7.02
C PHE A 23 -2.42 -2.85 7.81
N LYS A 24 -1.95 -1.62 8.00
CA LYS A 24 -2.70 -0.56 8.67
C LYS A 24 -2.66 0.71 7.83
N TYR A 25 -3.83 1.17 7.41
CA TYR A 25 -3.99 2.42 6.71
C TYR A 25 -4.57 3.50 7.62
N THR A 26 -4.07 4.73 7.52
CA THR A 26 -4.61 5.91 8.21
C THR A 26 -4.54 7.13 7.30
N ALA A 27 -5.54 7.99 7.36
CA ALA A 27 -5.54 9.29 6.69
C ALA A 27 -6.20 10.35 7.57
N ASP A 28 -5.68 11.56 7.51
CA ASP A 28 -6.24 12.77 8.12
C ASP A 28 -6.28 13.91 7.10
N ASP A 29 -6.52 15.15 7.50
CA ASP A 29 -6.57 16.30 6.59
C ASP A 29 -5.20 16.73 6.03
N ASN A 30 -4.09 16.18 6.56
CA ASN A 30 -2.72 16.56 6.18
C ASN A 30 -2.04 15.52 5.29
N GLY A 31 -2.38 14.24 5.46
CA GLY A 31 -1.79 13.17 4.67
C GLY A 31 -2.38 11.80 4.97
N ALA A 32 -1.70 10.79 4.44
CA ALA A 32 -2.06 9.40 4.69
C ALA A 32 -0.80 8.52 4.83
N SER A 33 -0.99 7.36 5.47
CA SER A 33 0.05 6.36 5.63
C SER A 33 -0.47 4.94 5.54
N LEU A 34 0.36 4.06 4.99
CA LEU A 34 0.20 2.61 5.01
C LEU A 34 1.39 2.00 5.75
N SER A 35 1.12 1.36 6.88
CA SER A 35 2.10 0.55 7.60
C SER A 35 1.90 -0.93 7.25
N ILE A 36 2.98 -1.62 6.96
CA ILE A 36 3.04 -3.06 6.69
C ILE A 36 4.01 -3.64 7.71
N LYS A 37 3.56 -4.62 8.49
CA LYS A 37 4.37 -5.28 9.51
C LYS A 37 4.40 -6.78 9.24
N MET A 38 5.59 -7.36 9.21
CA MET A 38 5.78 -8.80 9.18
C MET A 38 5.55 -9.35 10.59
N GLU A 39 4.55 -10.21 10.72
CA GLU A 39 4.24 -10.92 11.97
C GLU A 39 4.89 -12.31 12.00
N HIS A 40 5.09 -12.92 10.83
CA HIS A 40 5.75 -14.21 10.69
C HIS A 40 6.60 -14.24 9.42
N ARG A 41 7.79 -14.83 9.52
CA ARG A 41 8.77 -14.94 8.44
C ARG A 41 8.90 -16.40 8.01
N ALA A 42 8.79 -16.66 6.71
CA ALA A 42 9.11 -17.97 6.15
C ALA A 42 10.64 -18.16 6.11
N ASN A 43 11.10 -19.40 6.21
CA ASN A 43 12.53 -19.73 6.20
C ASN A 43 13.14 -19.67 4.79
N SER A 44 12.43 -20.18 3.77
CA SER A 44 12.92 -20.28 2.40
C SER A 44 11.74 -20.40 1.43
N LEU A 45 10.99 -19.30 1.31
CA LEU A 45 9.88 -19.20 0.37
C LEU A 45 10.09 -17.96 -0.49
N GLU A 46 10.06 -18.13 -1.80
CA GLU A 46 10.06 -17.01 -2.74
C GLU A 46 8.66 -16.36 -2.76
N ILE A 47 8.64 -15.04 -2.72
CA ILE A 47 7.42 -14.25 -2.84
C ILE A 47 7.64 -13.13 -3.86
N PRO A 48 6.69 -12.86 -4.75
CA PRO A 48 6.76 -11.70 -5.63
C PRO A 48 6.72 -10.38 -4.83
N THR A 49 7.17 -9.31 -5.49
CA THR A 49 6.99 -7.96 -4.98
C THR A 49 5.53 -7.53 -5.09
N LEU A 50 5.06 -6.67 -4.18
CA LEU A 50 3.81 -5.95 -4.41
C LEU A 50 4.13 -4.76 -5.30
N ASP A 51 3.64 -4.80 -6.53
CA ASP A 51 3.93 -3.80 -7.56
C ASP A 51 2.83 -2.72 -7.68
N LEU A 52 1.64 -3.00 -7.13
CA LEU A 52 0.45 -2.16 -7.20
C LEU A 52 -0.10 -1.86 -5.81
N LEU A 53 -0.27 -0.57 -5.50
CA LEU A 53 -1.07 -0.10 -4.38
C LEU A 53 -2.23 0.74 -4.92
N GLU A 54 -3.45 0.31 -4.63
CA GLU A 54 -4.68 0.97 -5.05
C GLU A 54 -5.55 1.30 -3.84
N ILE A 55 -5.96 2.58 -3.70
CA ILE A 55 -6.84 3.02 -2.62
C ILE A 55 -8.12 3.62 -3.20
N PHE A 56 -9.23 2.95 -2.93
CA PHE A 56 -10.57 3.36 -3.35
C PHE A 56 -11.18 4.40 -2.40
N ASN A 57 -12.07 5.24 -2.94
CA ASN A 57 -12.81 6.27 -2.19
C ASN A 57 -11.88 7.21 -1.38
N TYR A 58 -10.70 7.48 -1.92
CA TYR A 58 -9.75 8.40 -1.32
C TYR A 58 -10.29 9.83 -1.42
N ARG A 59 -10.56 10.47 -0.27
CA ARG A 59 -11.30 11.73 -0.18
C ARG A 59 -10.49 12.97 -0.58
N TYR A 60 -9.17 12.86 -0.64
CA TYR A 60 -8.28 13.97 -0.94
C TYR A 60 -7.73 13.85 -2.35
N GLU A 61 -7.40 14.98 -2.97
CA GLU A 61 -6.60 14.96 -4.18
C GLU A 61 -5.14 14.68 -3.78
N PRO A 62 -4.53 13.56 -4.19
CA PRO A 62 -3.14 13.28 -3.85
C PRO A 62 -2.22 14.25 -4.58
N ASP A 63 -1.18 14.76 -3.91
CA ASP A 63 -0.15 15.53 -4.59
C ASP A 63 0.74 14.58 -5.41
N LEU A 64 0.33 14.32 -6.66
CA LEU A 64 1.05 13.53 -7.67
C LEU A 64 2.36 14.16 -8.14
N SER A 65 2.78 15.32 -7.62
CA SER A 65 4.15 15.85 -7.82
C SER A 65 5.09 15.43 -6.69
N SER A 66 4.53 15.16 -5.52
CA SER A 66 5.20 14.43 -4.42
C SER A 66 5.20 12.92 -4.62
N PHE A 67 4.56 12.44 -5.70
CA PHE A 67 4.28 11.04 -5.95
C PHE A 67 4.45 10.67 -7.44
N THR A 68 5.30 9.71 -7.77
CA THR A 68 5.67 9.45 -9.18
C THR A 68 4.86 8.32 -9.86
N ARG A 69 3.96 8.67 -10.81
CA ARG A 69 3.79 8.17 -12.23
C ARG A 69 2.32 8.05 -12.78
N ASN A 70 2.05 8.82 -13.86
CA ASN A 70 1.10 8.68 -15.01
C ASN A 70 -0.46 8.64 -14.88
N GLY A 71 -1.10 9.74 -14.44
CA GLY A 71 -2.23 10.39 -15.18
C GLY A 71 -3.70 9.87 -15.08
N ASN A 72 -4.44 10.39 -14.08
CA ASN A 72 -5.92 10.65 -13.94
C ASN A 72 -7.01 9.52 -14.00
N GLN A 73 -7.53 9.11 -12.82
CA GLN A 73 -8.92 9.29 -12.28
C GLN A 73 -8.90 8.93 -10.75
N ARG A 74 -9.99 9.14 -9.97
CA ARG A 74 -10.09 9.13 -8.48
C ARG A 74 -9.78 7.79 -7.77
N VAL A 75 -8.55 7.36 -7.92
CA VAL A 75 -7.93 6.22 -7.29
C VAL A 75 -6.50 6.66 -6.99
N PHE A 76 -6.06 6.56 -5.74
CA PHE A 76 -4.63 6.71 -5.47
C PHE A 76 -3.97 5.40 -5.92
N LEU A 77 -3.30 5.45 -7.06
CA LEU A 77 -2.64 4.31 -7.70
C LEU A 77 -1.13 4.49 -7.70
N VAL A 78 -0.41 3.58 -7.06
CA VAL A 78 1.04 3.44 -7.13
C VAL A 78 1.38 2.20 -7.88
N HIS A 79 2.01 2.36 -9.05
CA HIS A 79 2.48 1.24 -9.87
C HIS A 79 3.95 1.41 -10.20
N ALA A 80 4.78 0.57 -9.58
CA ALA A 80 6.19 0.44 -9.92
C ALA A 80 6.62 -1.02 -9.79
N LYS A 81 7.39 -1.51 -10.76
CA LYS A 81 7.97 -2.85 -10.68
C LYS A 81 8.89 -2.92 -9.47
N GLY A 82 8.67 -3.89 -8.59
CA GLY A 82 9.44 -4.02 -7.35
C GLY A 82 9.09 -2.97 -6.29
N LEU A 83 7.91 -2.36 -6.35
CA LEU A 83 7.51 -1.26 -5.44
C LEU A 83 7.70 -1.63 -3.97
N ILE A 84 7.29 -2.85 -3.58
CA ILE A 84 7.52 -3.36 -2.22
C ILE A 84 8.08 -4.78 -2.29
N ASN A 85 9.29 -4.96 -1.76
CA ASN A 85 9.80 -6.28 -1.44
C ASN A 85 9.36 -6.66 -0.01
N LEU A 86 8.33 -7.50 0.08
CA LEU A 86 7.76 -7.93 1.37
C LEU A 86 8.65 -8.90 2.14
N SER A 87 9.59 -9.58 1.47
CA SER A 87 10.46 -10.58 2.11
C SER A 87 11.58 -9.95 2.95
N THR A 88 11.93 -8.67 2.71
CA THR A 88 13.12 -8.06 3.32
C THR A 88 12.82 -7.10 4.47
N ALA A 89 11.63 -6.50 4.52
CA ALA A 89 11.30 -5.49 5.52
C ALA A 89 10.37 -6.04 6.62
N ASP A 90 10.86 -6.05 7.88
CA ASP A 90 10.03 -6.42 9.04
C ASP A 90 8.94 -5.37 9.33
N ASN A 91 9.27 -4.09 9.11
CA ASN A 91 8.33 -2.98 9.20
C ASN A 91 8.57 -2.00 8.05
N LEU A 92 7.54 -1.74 7.26
CA LEU A 92 7.57 -0.78 6.17
C LEU A 92 6.45 0.24 6.38
N LYS A 93 6.75 1.52 6.13
CA LYS A 93 5.75 2.60 6.19
C LYS A 93 5.84 3.46 4.94
N LEU A 94 4.74 3.55 4.21
CA LEU A 94 4.55 4.46 3.09
C LEU A 94 3.74 5.67 3.57
N THR A 95 4.11 6.88 3.17
CA THR A 95 3.42 8.13 3.54
C THR A 95 3.33 9.07 2.35
N TRP A 96 2.22 9.79 2.22
CA TRP A 96 2.05 10.82 1.19
C TRP A 96 1.19 11.98 1.71
N LYS A 97 1.34 13.15 1.09
CA LYS A 97 0.59 14.38 1.41
C LYS A 97 -0.57 14.59 0.46
N HIS A 98 -1.56 15.35 0.91
CA HIS A 98 -2.66 15.81 0.06
C HIS A 98 -2.26 17.10 -0.66
N LYS A 99 -2.86 17.36 -1.83
CA LYS A 99 -2.85 18.70 -2.39
C LYS A 99 -3.69 19.63 -1.49
N PRO A 100 -3.28 20.89 -1.33
CA PRO A 100 -4.15 21.91 -0.76
C PRO A 100 -5.45 22.00 -1.57
N ALA A 101 -6.59 22.22 -0.90
CA ALA A 101 -7.85 22.45 -1.61
C ALA A 101 -7.71 23.66 -2.55
N GLU A 102 -8.02 23.48 -3.84
CA GLU A 102 -8.11 24.61 -4.75
C GLU A 102 -9.25 25.54 -4.31
N ILE A 103 -8.93 26.82 -4.08
CA ILE A 103 -9.95 27.85 -3.87
C ILE A 103 -10.67 28.04 -5.21
N ARG A 104 -11.84 27.43 -5.36
CA ARG A 104 -12.74 27.71 -6.49
C ARG A 104 -13.28 29.13 -6.33
N ASN A 105 -12.77 30.07 -7.11
CA ASN A 105 -13.38 31.38 -7.24
C ASN A 105 -14.71 31.23 -7.99
N SER A 106 -15.81 31.57 -7.34
CA SER A 106 -17.20 31.45 -7.82
C SER A 106 -17.58 32.43 -8.94
N LYS A 107 -16.65 32.79 -9.83
CA LYS A 107 -16.88 33.81 -10.87
C LYS A 107 -17.31 33.27 -12.23
N ASP A 108 -17.30 31.95 -12.43
CA ASP A 108 -17.59 31.36 -13.75
C ASP A 108 -18.92 30.57 -13.81
N GLU A 109 -19.84 30.80 -12.87
CA GLU A 109 -21.23 30.33 -12.99
C GLU A 109 -22.20 31.52 -13.09
N LEU A 110 -22.28 32.11 -14.29
CA LEU A 110 -23.40 32.93 -14.77
C LEU A 110 -23.69 32.60 -16.23
#